data_AF-A0A2E5WFZ0-F1
#
_entry.id   AF-A0A2E5WFZ0-F1
#
_cell.length_a   1.000
_cell.length_b   1.000
_cell.length_c   1.000
_cell.angle_alpha   90.00
_cell.angle_beta   90.00
_cell.angle_gamma   90.00
#
_symmetry.space_group_name_H-M   'P 1'
#
loop_
_entity.id
_entity.type
_entity.pdbx_description
1 polymer ?
#
loop_
_entity_poly.entity_id
_entity_poly.type
_entity_poly.pdbx_seq_one_letter_code
_entity_poly.pdbx_strand_id
1 'polypeptide(L)'
;MSKQQLTAVEEDTNPTPNQTTLEAGYPNPFNSSVTIPFQLAESGPIRLDIYNVTGQRVRRLISGHRQVGEHLATWDGRAEAGG
;
A
#
# COMPACT_ATOMS: atom_id res chain seq x y z
N MET A 1 9.59 33.81 -31.49
CA MET A 1 9.54 32.39 -31.13
C MET A 1 9.12 32.30 -29.67
N SER A 2 7.86 31.96 -29.40
CA SER A 2 7.31 31.87 -28.04
C SER A 2 7.12 30.38 -27.71
N LYS A 3 7.87 29.87 -26.74
CA LYS A 3 7.68 28.51 -26.22
C LYS A 3 6.79 28.64 -25.00
N GLN A 4 5.53 28.22 -25.16
CA GLN A 4 4.50 28.29 -24.14
C GLN A 4 4.87 27.39 -22.96
N GLN A 5 4.79 27.98 -21.77
CA GLN A 5 4.78 27.34 -20.46
C GLN A 5 3.56 26.41 -20.37
N LEU A 6 3.78 25.10 -20.24
CA LEU A 6 2.74 24.18 -19.77
C LEU A 6 2.71 24.27 -18.24
N THR A 7 1.83 25.12 -17.71
CA THR A 7 1.39 24.99 -16.32
C THR A 7 0.33 23.89 -16.33
N ALA A 8 0.72 22.65 -16.04
CA ALA A 8 -0.25 21.62 -15.72
C ALA A 8 -0.85 21.97 -14.34
N VAL A 9 -2.11 22.39 -14.33
CA VAL A 9 -2.92 22.32 -13.11
C VAL A 9 -3.38 20.88 -13.04
N GLU A 10 -2.65 20.05 -12.31
CA GLU A 10 -3.17 18.74 -11.88
C GLU A 10 -4.22 19.05 -10.81
N GLU A 11 -5.46 19.24 -11.23
CA GLU A 11 -6.58 19.07 -10.31
C GLU A 11 -6.52 17.60 -9.89
N ASP A 12 -5.97 17.35 -8.69
CA ASP A 12 -5.96 16.06 -8.02
C ASP A 12 -7.41 15.68 -7.68
N THR A 13 -8.15 15.29 -8.71
CA THR A 13 -9.54 14.82 -8.63
C THR A 13 -9.60 13.36 -8.20
N ASN A 14 -8.55 12.83 -7.57
CA ASN A 14 -8.60 11.49 -7.05
C ASN A 14 -9.57 11.49 -5.85
N PRO A 15 -10.75 10.84 -5.96
CA PRO A 15 -11.73 10.87 -4.90
C PRO A 15 -11.11 10.30 -3.63
N THR A 16 -11.21 11.06 -2.53
CA THR A 16 -10.79 10.58 -1.22
C THR A 16 -11.55 9.29 -0.91
N PRO A 17 -10.87 8.18 -0.55
CA PRO A 17 -11.55 6.93 -0.23
C PRO A 17 -12.53 7.16 0.92
N ASN A 18 -13.78 6.73 0.76
CA ASN A 18 -14.77 6.82 1.84
C ASN A 18 -14.61 5.69 2.86
N GLN A 19 -13.81 4.67 2.56
CA GLN A 19 -13.60 3.50 3.41
C GLN A 19 -12.14 3.05 3.39
N THR A 20 -11.67 2.58 4.55
CA THR A 20 -10.38 1.89 4.67
C THR A 20 -10.55 0.44 4.23
N THR A 21 -9.83 0.02 3.20
CA THR A 21 -9.94 -1.30 2.57
C THR A 21 -8.57 -1.94 2.40
N LEU A 22 -8.54 -3.27 2.41
CA LEU A 22 -7.37 -4.08 2.05
C LEU A 22 -7.79 -4.97 0.89
N GLU A 23 -7.08 -4.85 -0.23
CA GLU A 23 -7.41 -5.59 -1.45
C GLU A 23 -6.59 -6.89 -1.55
N ALA A 24 -7.02 -7.76 -2.46
CA ALA A 24 -6.30 -8.99 -2.75
C ALA A 24 -4.91 -8.68 -3.31
N GLY A 25 -3.90 -9.36 -2.77
CA GLY A 25 -2.54 -9.22 -3.27
C GLY A 25 -2.37 -9.84 -4.67
N TYR A 26 -1.57 -9.21 -5.52
CA TYR A 26 -1.27 -9.69 -6.87
C TYR A 26 0.24 -9.59 -7.21
N PRO A 27 0.75 -10.45 -8.12
CA PRO A 27 0.08 -11.61 -8.70
C PRO A 27 -0.11 -12.75 -7.69
N ASN A 28 -1.11 -13.61 -7.90
CA ASN A 28 -1.28 -14.86 -7.16
C ASN A 28 -1.57 -16.00 -8.15
N PRO A 29 -0.68 -17.02 -8.30
CA PRO A 29 0.58 -17.22 -7.58
C PRO A 29 1.66 -16.17 -7.92
N PHE A 30 2.51 -15.82 -6.95
CA PHE A 30 3.64 -14.90 -7.16
C PHE A 30 4.97 -15.64 -7.38
N ASN A 31 5.86 -15.06 -8.19
CA ASN A 31 7.20 -15.60 -8.41
C ASN A 31 8.18 -15.16 -7.29
N SER A 32 8.29 -13.84 -7.09
CA SER A 32 9.27 -13.27 -6.14
C SER A 32 8.67 -12.27 -5.15
N SER A 33 7.54 -11.66 -5.50
CA SER A 33 6.85 -10.71 -4.63
C SER A 33 5.38 -10.59 -4.99
N VAL A 34 4.59 -10.19 -4.01
CA VAL A 34 3.19 -9.83 -4.14
C VAL A 34 3.00 -8.37 -3.73
N THR A 35 2.23 -7.63 -4.52
CA THR A 35 1.76 -6.28 -4.22
C THR A 35 0.41 -6.39 -3.54
N ILE A 36 0.24 -5.71 -2.41
CA ILE A 36 -0.97 -5.68 -1.59
C ILE A 36 -1.48 -4.23 -1.60
N PRO A 37 -2.52 -3.92 -2.40
CA PRO A 37 -3.15 -2.62 -2.38
C PRO A 37 -4.00 -2.44 -1.13
N PHE A 38 -4.01 -1.23 -0.59
CA PHE A 38 -4.91 -0.83 0.47
C PHE A 38 -5.27 0.64 0.35
N GLN A 39 -6.45 1.00 0.82
CA GLN A 39 -6.91 2.39 0.85
C GLN A 39 -7.12 2.81 2.31
N LEU A 40 -6.81 4.07 2.62
CA LEU A 40 -7.10 4.69 3.90
C LEU A 40 -8.14 5.79 3.68
N ALA A 41 -9.23 5.75 4.44
CA ALA A 41 -10.22 6.83 4.46
C ALA A 41 -9.76 8.06 5.26
N GLU A 42 -8.81 7.87 6.16
CA GLU A 42 -8.27 8.93 7.03
C GLU A 42 -6.76 8.73 7.22
N SER A 43 -6.01 9.84 7.32
CA SER A 43 -4.59 9.82 7.66
C SER A 43 -4.40 9.35 9.10
N GLY A 44 -3.48 8.42 9.35
CA GLY A 44 -3.34 7.84 10.67
C GLY A 44 -2.17 6.87 10.85
N PRO A 45 -1.87 6.49 12.11
CA PRO A 45 -0.94 5.41 12.38
C PRO A 45 -1.54 4.06 11.94
N ILE A 46 -0.81 3.32 11.11
CA ILE A 46 -1.21 2.01 10.62
C ILE A 46 -0.14 0.95 10.91
N ARG A 47 -0.59 -0.31 10.90
CA ARG A 47 0.27 -1.49 10.82
C ARG A 47 -0.30 -2.45 9.80
N LEU A 48 0.55 -2.93 8.89
CA LEU A 48 0.23 -3.99 7.96
C LEU A 48 1.07 -5.22 8.32
N ASP A 49 0.42 -6.23 8.87
CA ASP A 49 1.04 -7.45 9.37
C ASP A 49 0.57 -8.65 8.53
N ILE A 50 1.50 -9.51 8.13
CA ILE A 50 1.25 -10.79 7.46
C ILE A 50 1.20 -11.89 8.50
N TYR A 51 0.16 -12.73 8.43
CA TYR A 51 -0.05 -13.88 9.31
C TYR A 51 -0.09 -15.18 8.51
N ASN A 52 0.35 -16.28 9.10
CA ASN A 52 0.12 -17.62 8.55
C ASN A 52 -1.28 -18.12 8.93
N VAL A 53 -1.68 -19.28 8.39
CA VAL A 53 -3.00 -19.89 8.66
C VAL A 53 -3.24 -20.29 10.12
N THR A 54 -2.18 -20.38 10.93
CA THR A 54 -2.27 -20.63 12.38
C THR A 54 -2.38 -19.35 13.21
N GLY A 55 -2.44 -18.18 12.57
CA GLY A 55 -2.53 -16.88 13.23
C GLY A 55 -1.20 -16.36 13.79
N GLN A 56 -0.06 -16.96 13.44
CA GLN A 56 1.26 -16.44 13.83
C GLN A 56 1.69 -15.33 12.87
N ARG A 57 2.17 -14.21 13.42
CA ARG A 57 2.71 -13.10 12.63
C ARG A 57 4.01 -13.53 11.94
N VAL A 58 3.98 -13.55 10.61
CA VAL A 58 5.11 -13.90 9.76
C VAL A 58 6.00 -12.69 9.49
N ARG A 59 5.40 -11.51 9.24
CA ARG A 59 6.13 -10.29 8.93
C ARG A 59 5.31 -9.03 9.18
N ARG A 60 5.94 -7.95 9.65
CA ARG A 60 5.37 -6.60 9.53
C ARG A 60 5.88 -5.93 8.26
N LEU A 61 4.98 -5.52 7.37
CA LEU A 61 5.33 -4.79 6.14
C LEU A 61 5.39 -3.28 6.38
N ILE A 62 4.44 -2.76 7.17
CA ILE A 62 4.32 -1.33 7.44
C ILE A 62 4.09 -1.12 8.94
N SER A 63 4.77 -0.12 9.50
CA SER A 63 4.51 0.43 10.84
C SER A 63 4.73 1.94 10.78
N GLY A 64 3.70 2.73 11.04
CA GLY A 64 3.84 4.18 11.12
C GLY A 64 2.67 4.95 10.53
N HIS A 65 2.84 6.26 10.39
CA HIS A 65 1.80 7.14 9.87
C HIS A 65 1.71 7.07 8.34
N ARG A 66 0.51 7.08 7.80
CA ARG A 66 0.21 7.17 6.36
C ARG A 66 -0.90 8.19 6.13
N GLN A 67 -0.86 8.84 4.98
CA GLN A 67 -1.90 9.77 4.57
C GLN A 67 -3.14 9.03 4.08
N VAL A 68 -4.29 9.70 4.11
CA VAL A 68 -5.50 9.28 3.38
C VAL A 68 -5.19 9.02 1.90
N GLY A 69 -5.87 8.05 1.29
CA GLY A 69 -5.69 7.68 -0.11
C GLY A 69 -5.23 6.24 -0.32
N GLU A 70 -4.81 5.96 -1.55
CA GLU A 70 -4.37 4.63 -1.97
C GLU A 70 -2.89 4.40 -1.68
N HIS A 71 -2.56 3.16 -1.31
CA HIS A 71 -1.21 2.74 -0.99
C HIS A 71 -0.95 1.34 -1.52
N LEU A 72 0.33 1.06 -1.80
CA LEU A 72 0.80 -0.25 -2.21
C LEU A 72 1.87 -0.73 -1.22
N ALA A 73 1.69 -1.94 -0.70
CA ALA A 73 2.74 -2.65 0.04
C ALA A 73 3.28 -3.81 -0.79
N THR A 74 4.59 -4.02 -0.76
CA THR A 74 5.21 -5.17 -1.44
C THR A 74 5.75 -6.15 -0.41
N TRP A 75 5.46 -7.43 -0.59
CA TRP A 75 6.00 -8.52 0.21
C TRP A 75 6.77 -9.51 -0.67
N ASP A 76 7.95 -9.93 -0.23
CA ASP A 76 8.86 -10.85 -0.94
C ASP A 76 8.64 -12.33 -0.58
N GLY A 77 7.57 -12.66 0.16
CA GLY A 77 7.29 -14.01 0.62
C GLY A 77 8.13 -14.47 1.83
N ARG A 78 9.07 -13.65 2.34
CA ARG A 78 9.93 -14.04 3.46
C ARG A 78 9.31 -13.66 4.80
N ALA A 79 9.54 -14.51 5.80
CA ALA A 79 9.29 -14.20 7.20
C ALA A 79 10.23 -13.07 7.66
N GLU A 80 9.97 -12.49 8.84
CA GLU A 80 11.00 -11.70 9.51
C GLU A 80 12.25 -12.55 9.64
N ALA A 81 13.39 -12.01 9.19
CA ALA A 81 14.67 -12.63 9.44
C ALA A 81 14.83 -12.71 10.96
N GLY A 82 14.62 -13.89 11.53
CA GLY A 82 15.27 -14.25 12.78
C GLY A 82 16.77 -14.23 12.50
N GLY A 83 17.52 -13.50 13.31
CA GLY A 83 18.99 -13.56 13.27
C GLY A 83 19.51 -14.96 13.55
#